data_AF-A0A7C5QRI1-F1
#
_entry.id   AF-A0A7C5QRI1-F1
#
_cell.length_a   1.000
_cell.length_b   1.000
_cell.length_c   1.000
_cell.angle_alpha   90.00
_cell.angle_beta   90.00
_cell.angle_gamma   90.00
#
_symmetry.space_group_name_H-M   'P 1'
#
loop_
_entity.id
_entity.type
_entity.pdbx_description
1 polymer ?
#
loop_
_entity_poly.entity_id
_entity_poly.type
_entity_poly.pdbx_seq_one_letter_code
_entity_poly.pdbx_strand_id
1 'polypeptide(L)' 'MDRAFKHLVGLLTVVWLLFLLAASSIAFLVKPVLDMQSSSTLVSVVRTLAGMAVFGLWVYIWHKITEIWLYKILLKRDRT' A
#
# COMPACT_ATOMS: atom_id res chain seq x y z
N MET A 1 -6.11 27.33 -7.59
CA MET A 1 -5.90 25.99 -6.99
C MET A 1 -5.02 26.14 -5.78
N ASP A 2 -5.60 25.99 -4.58
CA ASP A 2 -4.90 26.16 -3.31
C ASP A 2 -3.70 25.22 -3.19
N ARG A 3 -2.59 25.73 -2.64
CA ARG A 3 -1.36 24.93 -2.42
C ARG A 3 -1.64 23.66 -1.60
N ALA A 4 -2.57 23.72 -0.66
CA ALA A 4 -3.04 22.57 0.10
C ALA A 4 -3.68 21.50 -0.79
N PHE A 5 -4.51 21.90 -1.77
CA PHE A 5 -5.17 20.99 -2.69
C PHE A 5 -4.16 20.24 -3.57
N LYS A 6 -3.12 20.93 -4.09
CA LYS A 6 -2.05 20.28 -4.87
C LYS A 6 -1.26 19.24 -4.06
N HIS A 7 -0.97 19.53 -2.79
CA HIS A 7 -0.30 18.58 -1.90
C HIS A 7 -1.19 17.37 -1.56
N LEU A 8 -2.50 17.59 -1.40
CA LEU A 8 -3.47 16.54 -1.10
C LEU A 8 -3.68 15.62 -2.30
N VAL A 9 -3.80 16.18 -3.51
CA VAL A 9 -3.83 15.39 -4.75
C VAL A 9 -2.54 14.60 -4.93
N GLY A 10 -1.36 15.23 -4.72
CA GLY A 10 -0.08 14.52 -4.82
C GLY A 10 0.04 13.36 -3.83
N LEU A 11 -0.39 13.53 -2.58
CA LEU A 11 -0.45 12.45 -1.61
C LEU A 11 -1.40 11.35 -2.11
N LEU A 12 -2.61 11.73 -2.53
CA LEU A 12 -3.65 10.82 -3.02
C LEU A 12 -3.13 9.94 -4.17
N THR A 13 -2.41 10.51 -5.12
CA THR A 13 -1.83 9.78 -6.26
C THR A 13 -0.77 8.78 -5.81
N VAL A 14 0.06 9.15 -4.83
CA VAL A 14 1.08 8.24 -4.26
C VAL A 14 0.42 7.08 -3.53
N VAL A 15 -0.65 7.31 -2.76
CA VAL A 15 -1.44 6.22 -2.12
C VAL A 15 -1.97 5.26 -3.14
N TRP A 16 -2.50 5.81 -4.24
CA TRP A 16 -3.13 5.03 -5.30
C TRP A 16 -2.12 4.19 -6.06
N LEU A 17 -0.97 4.79 -6.40
CA LEU A 17 0.12 4.09 -7.08
C LEU A 17 0.69 2.97 -6.24
N LEU A 18 0.90 3.27 -4.96
CA LEU A 18 1.13 2.26 -3.97
C LEU A 18 0.00 1.23 -4.17
N PHE A 19 -1.29 1.55 -3.92
CA PHE A 19 -2.41 0.60 -3.81
C PHE A 19 -2.47 -0.41 -4.93
N LEU A 20 -2.33 0.07 -6.16
CA LEU A 20 -2.27 -0.75 -7.35
C LEU A 20 -1.11 -1.75 -7.34
N LEU A 21 0.05 -1.36 -6.81
CA LEU A 21 1.23 -2.20 -6.66
C LEU A 21 0.99 -3.34 -5.66
N ALA A 22 0.43 -3.05 -4.48
CA ALA A 22 0.08 -4.09 -3.50
C ALA A 22 -1.02 -5.01 -4.03
N ALA A 23 -2.08 -4.46 -4.64
CA ALA A 23 -3.15 -5.24 -5.25
C ALA A 23 -2.63 -6.15 -6.37
N SER A 24 -1.72 -5.65 -7.21
CA SER A 24 -1.07 -6.42 -8.27
C SER A 24 -0.21 -7.55 -7.71
N SER A 25 0.59 -7.28 -6.67
CA SER A 25 1.38 -8.32 -5.99
C SER A 25 0.49 -9.41 -5.39
N ILE A 26 -0.60 -9.03 -4.72
CA ILE A 26 -1.57 -9.98 -4.16
C ILE A 26 -2.23 -10.78 -5.28
N ALA A 27 -2.66 -10.13 -6.36
CA ALA A 27 -3.25 -10.81 -7.52
C ALA A 27 -2.28 -11.82 -8.12
N PHE A 28 -1.00 -11.49 -8.27
CA PHE A 28 0.04 -12.40 -8.78
C PHE A 28 0.31 -13.58 -7.84
N LEU A 29 0.21 -13.36 -6.52
CA LEU A 29 0.41 -14.40 -5.51
C LEU A 29 -0.82 -15.32 -5.38
N VAL A 30 -2.02 -14.77 -5.50
CA VAL A 30 -3.29 -15.48 -5.25
C VAL A 30 -3.84 -16.15 -6.51
N LYS A 31 -3.65 -15.59 -7.72
CA LYS A 31 -4.11 -16.22 -8.98
C LYS A 31 -3.66 -17.68 -9.13
N PRO A 32 -2.37 -18.01 -8.95
CA PRO A 32 -1.89 -19.38 -9.10
C PRO A 32 -2.48 -20.36 -8.09
N VAL A 33 -2.90 -19.85 -6.91
CA VAL A 33 -3.57 -20.63 -5.88
C VAL A 33 -5.04 -20.87 -6.26
N LEU A 34 -5.73 -19.85 -6.78
CA LEU A 34 -7.11 -19.94 -7.24
C LEU A 34 -7.26 -20.83 -8.49
N ASP A 35 -6.29 -20.79 -9.41
CA ASP A 35 -6.28 -21.59 -10.64
C ASP A 35 -5.89 -23.06 -10.39
N MET A 36 -5.77 -23.50 -9.13
CA MET A 36 -5.34 -24.86 -8.72
C MET A 36 -4.03 -25.34 -9.38
N GLN A 37 -3.21 -24.43 -9.91
CA GLN A 37 -1.91 -24.74 -10.53
C GLN A 37 -0.81 -25.07 -9.50
N SER A 38 -1.11 -24.92 -8.20
CA SER A 38 -0.17 -25.23 -7.13
C SER A 38 -0.15 -26.73 -6.87
N SER A 39 0.92 -27.40 -7.33
CA SER A 39 1.16 -28.83 -7.18
C SER A 39 1.40 -29.32 -5.74
N SER A 40 1.42 -28.43 -4.74
CA SER A 40 1.63 -28.75 -3.32
C SER A 40 1.02 -27.72 -2.37
N THR A 41 0.35 -28.19 -1.31
CA THR A 41 -0.25 -27.38 -0.23
C THR A 41 0.75 -26.44 0.42
N LEU A 42 2.02 -26.86 0.57
CA LEU A 42 3.09 -26.04 1.13
C LEU A 42 3.37 -24.79 0.29
N VAL A 43 3.34 -24.92 -1.03
CA VAL A 43 3.58 -23.79 -1.95
C VAL A 43 2.45 -22.76 -1.86
N SER A 44 1.22 -23.22 -1.67
CA SER A 44 0.06 -22.35 -1.46
C SER A 44 0.17 -21.57 -0.16
N VAL A 45 0.53 -22.23 0.95
CA VAL A 45 0.71 -21.58 2.26
C VAL A 45 1.81 -20.51 2.21
N VAL A 46 2.97 -20.82 1.60
CA VAL A 46 4.07 -19.87 1.47
C VAL A 46 3.67 -18.64 0.65
N ARG A 47 2.92 -18.82 -0.45
CA ARG A 47 2.40 -17.69 -1.25
C ARG A 47 1.43 -16.81 -0.48
N THR A 48 0.53 -17.40 0.30
CA THR A 48 -0.42 -16.65 1.13
C THR A 48 0.32 -15.83 2.19
N LEU A 49 1.32 -16.42 2.86
CA LEU A 49 2.17 -15.71 3.82
C LEU A 49 2.95 -14.57 3.16
N ALA A 50 3.47 -14.77 1.94
CA ALA A 50 4.11 -13.72 1.17
C ALA A 50 3.14 -12.59 0.83
N GLY A 51 1.89 -12.91 0.47
CA GLY A 51 0.83 -11.92 0.23
C GLY A 51 0.51 -11.08 1.47
N MET A 52 0.39 -11.73 2.63
CA MET A 52 0.22 -11.05 3.92
C MET A 52 1.42 -10.15 4.25
N ALA A 53 2.65 -10.61 4.01
CA ALA A 53 3.85 -9.81 4.25
C ALA A 53 3.88 -8.55 3.36
N VAL A 54 3.56 -8.69 2.07
CA VAL A 54 3.48 -7.55 1.15
C VAL A 54 2.38 -6.57 1.57
N PHE A 55 1.21 -7.07 1.97
CA PHE A 55 0.12 -6.23 2.48
C PHE A 55 0.50 -5.51 3.78
N GLY A 56 1.17 -6.19 4.71
CA GLY A 56 1.65 -5.59 5.95
C GLY A 56 2.70 -4.50 5.70
N LEU A 57 3.68 -4.79 4.84
CA LEU A 57 4.70 -3.84 4.42
C LEU A 57 4.06 -2.61 3.78
N TRP A 58 3.02 -2.84 2.97
CA TRP A 58 2.26 -1.76 2.40
C TRP A 58 1.63 -0.85 3.46
N VAL A 59 0.84 -1.42 4.38
CA VAL A 59 0.14 -0.66 5.41
C VAL A 59 1.14 0.14 6.24
N TYR A 60 2.31 -0.43 6.51
CA TYR A 60 3.40 0.25 7.20
C TYR A 60 3.93 1.47 6.43
N ILE A 61 4.25 1.32 5.14
CA ILE A 61 4.71 2.43 4.29
C ILE A 61 3.63 3.52 4.23
N TRP A 62 2.38 3.11 4.06
CA TRP A 62 1.24 4.02 4.03
C TRP A 62 1.10 4.81 5.34
N HIS A 63 1.19 4.13 6.46
CA HIS A 63 1.14 4.75 7.79
C HIS A 63 2.25 5.80 7.95
N LYS A 64 3.49 5.47 7.58
CA LYS A 64 4.63 6.40 7.63
C LYS A 64 4.45 7.63 6.76
N ILE A 65 3.96 7.45 5.53
CA ILE A 65 3.68 8.58 4.62
C ILE A 65 2.61 9.49 5.21
N THR A 66 1.55 8.89 5.77
CA THR A 66 0.44 9.64 6.38
C THR A 66 0.89 10.38 7.64
N GLU A 67 1.70 9.75 8.49
CA GLU A 67 2.30 10.35 9.69
C GLU A 67 3.15 11.57 9.31
N ILE A 68 4.05 11.42 8.34
CA ILE A 68 4.89 12.53 7.85
C ILE A 68 4.05 13.66 7.27
N TRP A 69 3.02 13.33 6.49
CA TRP A 69 2.12 14.32 5.91
C TRP A 69 1.35 15.07 7.00
N LEU A 70 0.79 14.35 7.97
CA LEU A 70 0.06 14.93 9.09
C LEU A 70 0.97 15.85 9.92
N TYR A 71 2.18 15.41 10.26
CA TYR A 71 3.15 16.26 10.95
C TYR A 71 3.54 17.50 10.13
N LYS A 72 3.90 17.34 8.86
CA LYS A 72 4.37 18.48 8.04
C LYS A 72 3.28 19.47 7.66
N ILE A 73 2.04 19.05 7.51
CA ILE A 73 0.94 19.93 7.07
C ILE A 73 0.14 20.45 8.25
N LEU A 74 -0.14 19.61 9.25
CA LEU A 74 -0.92 20.04 10.41
C LEU A 74 -0.09 20.96 11.32
N LEU A 75 1.15 20.59 11.71
CA LEU A 75 1.99 21.49 12.54
C LEU A 75 2.41 22.77 11.79
N LYS A 76 2.55 22.72 10.47
CA LYS A 76 2.91 23.91 9.69
C LYS A 76 1.72 24.88 9.56
N ARG A 77 0.49 24.38 9.66
CA ARG A 77 -0.73 25.20 9.71
C ARG A 77 -0.95 25.83 11.09
N ASP A 78 -0.48 25.21 12.16
CA ASP A 78 -0.67 25.69 13.54
C ASP A 78 0.29 26.84 13.94
N ARG A 79 1.34 27.09 13.14
CA ARG A 79 2.39 28.09 13.44
C ARG A 79 2.28 29.37 12.59
N THR A 80 1.22 29.53 11.80
CA THR A 80 0.91 30.71 10.97
C THR A 80 -0.49 31.19 11.29
#